data_AF-A0A1V5K2A5-F1
#
_entry.id   AF-A0A1V5K2A5-F1
#
_cell.length_a   1.000
_cell.length_b   1.000
_cell.length_c   1.000
_cell.angle_alpha   90.00
_cell.angle_beta   90.00
_cell.angle_gamma   90.00
#
_symmetry.space_group_name_H-M   'P 1'
#
loop_
_entity.id
_entity.type
_entity.pdbx_description
1 polymer ?
#
loop_
_entity_poly.entity_id
_entity_poly.type
_entity_poly.pdbx_seq_one_letter_code
_entity_poly.pdbx_strand_id
1 'polypeptide(L)'
;MAIDPITGHYYVPYVSPALQTTSSDSASAALEGIAQDEEGESDSVTLSTQARGLDLNSLFADKVGRNGTVSLEDLEALGTQELDSFKDSLFALLKENGIDPTQTIELTIASDGRISVGNENSQKVSIEELIQGNPELEDQFKKAMSMLTLAAEGKEATEFQEAYKANPDGALSHYGYLFGTHLQGTAELSDQSSAIAFQRVSE
;
A
#
# COMPACT_ATOMS: atom_id res chain seq x y z
N MET A 1 13.43 10.45 -14.49
CA MET A 1 12.52 10.97 -13.45
C MET A 1 12.64 12.48 -13.46
N ALA A 2 11.60 13.20 -13.88
CA ALA A 2 11.61 14.67 -13.89
C ALA A 2 10.87 15.14 -12.65
N ILE A 3 11.58 15.82 -11.76
CA ILE A 3 11.09 16.32 -10.48
C ILE A 3 10.67 17.77 -10.71
N ASP A 4 9.40 18.10 -10.51
CA ASP A 4 8.95 19.49 -10.38
C ASP A 4 9.08 19.89 -8.90
N PRO A 5 9.91 20.89 -8.55
CA PRO A 5 10.29 21.16 -7.16
C PRO A 5 9.25 21.91 -6.33
N ILE A 6 8.00 22.08 -6.79
CA ILE A 6 7.07 23.04 -6.16
C ILE A 6 5.78 22.42 -5.59
N THR A 7 5.41 21.18 -5.90
CA THR A 7 4.10 20.65 -5.44
C THR A 7 4.08 19.29 -4.76
N GLY A 8 5.20 18.58 -4.59
CA GLY A 8 5.25 17.37 -3.73
C GLY A 8 4.23 16.26 -4.07
N HIS A 9 3.62 16.30 -5.26
CA HIS A 9 2.72 15.26 -5.73
C HIS A 9 3.55 14.15 -6.35
N TYR A 10 3.66 13.02 -5.64
CA TYR A 10 4.22 11.79 -6.19
C TYR A 10 3.07 10.99 -6.80
N TYR A 11 3.02 10.95 -8.13
CA TYR A 11 2.10 10.08 -8.86
C TYR A 11 2.78 8.72 -9.03
N VAL A 12 2.23 7.67 -8.42
CA VAL A 12 2.58 6.28 -8.75
C VAL A 12 1.45 5.74 -9.64
N PRO A 13 1.53 5.87 -10.98
CA PRO A 13 0.51 5.27 -11.84
C PRO A 13 0.62 3.75 -11.77
N TYR A 14 -0.38 3.09 -11.19
CA TYR A 14 -0.55 1.65 -11.33
C TYR A 14 -1.32 1.34 -12.62
N VAL A 15 -0.71 0.55 -13.50
CA VAL A 15 -1.34 0.00 -14.70
C VAL A 15 -1.50 -1.50 -14.46
N SER A 16 -2.73 -2.00 -14.48
CA SER A 16 -3.02 -3.42 -14.32
C SER A 16 -2.24 -4.26 -15.35
N PRO A 17 -1.48 -5.30 -14.97
CA PRO A 17 -0.89 -6.20 -15.95
C PRO A 17 -1.98 -7.09 -16.55
N ALA A 18 -2.30 -6.87 -17.83
CA ALA A 18 -3.08 -7.82 -18.61
C ALA A 18 -2.27 -9.12 -18.78
N LEU A 19 -2.87 -10.24 -18.37
CA LEU A 19 -2.35 -11.60 -18.52
C LEU A 19 -1.97 -11.89 -20.00
N GLN A 20 -0.68 -11.97 -20.30
CA GLN A 20 -0.19 -12.61 -21.52
C GLN A 20 0.27 -14.03 -21.19
N THR A 21 -0.57 -14.99 -21.55
CA THR A 21 -0.19 -16.41 -21.64
C THR A 21 0.62 -16.62 -22.92
N THR A 22 1.91 -16.96 -22.80
CA THR A 22 2.67 -17.56 -23.90
C THR A 22 3.08 -18.97 -23.51
N SER A 23 2.44 -19.93 -24.18
CA SER A 23 2.82 -21.33 -24.19
C SER A 23 4.12 -21.51 -24.98
N SER A 24 5.10 -22.20 -24.41
CA SER A 24 6.09 -22.93 -25.21
C SER A 24 6.54 -24.19 -24.48
N ASP A 25 6.49 -25.27 -25.23
CA ASP A 25 6.58 -26.66 -24.84
C ASP A 25 7.93 -27.22 -25.32
N SER A 26 8.51 -28.16 -24.54
CA SER A 26 9.55 -29.15 -24.90
C SER A 26 11.00 -28.66 -25.16
N ALA A 27 12.10 -29.31 -24.74
CA ALA A 27 12.35 -30.59 -24.06
C ALA A 27 13.79 -30.67 -23.46
N SER A 28 13.99 -31.69 -22.62
CA SER A 28 15.11 -32.20 -21.81
C SER A 28 16.58 -32.13 -22.30
N ALA A 29 17.55 -31.95 -21.39
CA ALA A 29 18.28 -33.04 -20.70
C ALA A 29 19.53 -32.58 -19.90
N ALA A 30 19.51 -32.88 -18.59
CA ALA A 30 20.57 -33.15 -17.60
C ALA A 30 22.05 -32.77 -17.84
N LEU A 31 22.65 -32.01 -16.91
CA LEU A 31 23.51 -32.52 -15.80
C LEU A 31 24.14 -31.37 -14.98
N GLU A 32 23.97 -31.50 -13.66
CA GLU A 32 24.83 -31.04 -12.54
C GLU A 32 25.67 -29.77 -12.68
N GLY A 33 25.32 -28.75 -11.88
CA GLY A 33 26.23 -27.65 -11.57
C GLY A 33 25.55 -26.46 -10.91
N ILE A 34 25.55 -26.46 -9.57
CA ILE A 34 25.53 -25.26 -8.70
C ILE A 34 24.46 -24.21 -9.06
N ALA A 35 23.22 -24.43 -8.58
CA ALA A 35 22.31 -23.32 -8.41
C ALA A 35 22.77 -22.53 -7.17
N GLN A 36 23.54 -21.46 -7.41
CA GLN A 36 23.53 -20.32 -6.50
C GLN A 36 22.11 -19.76 -6.57
N ASP A 37 21.37 -19.87 -5.47
CA ASP A 37 20.24 -19.00 -5.22
C ASP A 37 20.81 -17.57 -5.17
N GLU A 38 20.81 -16.89 -6.31
CA GLU A 38 20.76 -15.44 -6.32
C GLU A 38 19.32 -15.06 -5.92
N GLU A 39 19.04 -15.18 -4.62
CA GLU A 39 17.99 -14.41 -3.99
C GLU A 39 18.37 -12.95 -4.18
N GLY A 40 17.74 -12.30 -5.17
CA GLY A 40 17.72 -10.84 -5.23
C GLY A 40 17.32 -10.34 -3.84
N GLU A 41 18.09 -9.38 -3.33
CA GLU A 41 17.88 -8.71 -2.05
C GLU A 41 16.44 -8.17 -2.04
N SER A 42 15.50 -8.99 -1.54
CA SER A 42 14.09 -8.63 -1.47
C SER A 42 13.89 -7.83 -0.20
N ASP A 43 13.44 -6.59 -0.37
CA ASP A 43 13.18 -5.71 0.75
C ASP A 43 12.13 -6.32 1.65
N SER A 44 12.47 -6.47 2.93
CA SER A 44 11.59 -7.14 3.89
C SER A 44 11.56 -6.43 5.22
N VAL A 45 10.41 -6.50 5.87
CA VAL A 45 10.22 -6.06 7.25
C VAL A 45 10.29 -7.28 8.15
N THR A 46 11.11 -7.18 9.19
CA THR A 46 11.20 -8.22 10.21
C THR A 46 10.26 -7.90 11.36
N LEU A 47 9.36 -8.82 11.69
CA LEU A 47 8.47 -8.68 12.85
C LEU A 47 9.24 -8.89 14.15
N SER A 48 8.95 -8.06 15.16
CA SER A 48 9.49 -8.22 16.52
C SER A 48 9.02 -9.53 17.17
N THR A 49 9.73 -10.02 18.18
CA THR A 49 9.37 -11.27 18.89
C THR A 49 7.97 -11.20 19.51
N GLN A 50 7.57 -10.03 20.02
CA GLN A 50 6.24 -9.78 20.57
C GLN A 50 5.18 -9.80 19.46
N ALA A 51 5.47 -9.20 18.31
CA ALA A 51 4.58 -9.20 17.15
C ALA A 51 4.35 -10.64 16.64
N ARG A 52 5.40 -11.48 16.57
CA ARG A 52 5.27 -12.91 16.20
C ARG A 52 4.42 -13.74 17.18
N GLY A 53 4.27 -13.27 18.42
CA GLY A 53 3.41 -13.90 19.43
C GLY A 53 1.94 -13.50 19.33
N LEU A 54 1.63 -12.44 18.58
CA LEU A 54 0.28 -12.13 18.14
C LEU A 54 0.01 -12.97 16.89
N ASP A 55 -1.21 -13.50 16.73
CA ASP A 55 -1.59 -14.28 15.56
C ASP A 55 -1.74 -13.39 14.31
N LEU A 56 -0.62 -12.83 13.87
CA LEU A 56 -0.51 -11.91 12.73
C LEU A 56 -0.73 -12.64 11.39
N ASN A 57 -0.89 -13.97 11.40
CA ASN A 57 -1.31 -14.71 10.22
C ASN A 57 -2.67 -14.19 9.71
N SER A 58 -3.55 -13.73 10.60
CA SER A 58 -4.81 -13.07 10.25
C SER A 58 -4.62 -11.75 9.49
N LEU A 59 -3.50 -11.05 9.71
CA LEU A 59 -3.17 -9.81 9.02
C LEU A 59 -2.46 -10.06 7.69
N PHE A 60 -1.54 -11.02 7.65
CA PHE A 60 -0.67 -11.23 6.49
C PHE A 60 -1.01 -12.47 5.64
N ALA A 61 -2.16 -13.12 5.88
CA ALA A 61 -2.73 -14.18 5.04
C ALA A 61 -1.70 -15.19 4.47
N ASP A 62 -1.02 -15.93 5.37
CA ASP A 62 0.03 -16.91 5.06
C ASP A 62 1.28 -16.38 4.32
N LYS A 63 1.37 -15.07 4.05
CA LYS A 63 2.55 -14.41 3.45
C LYS A 63 3.68 -14.14 4.44
N VAL A 64 3.55 -14.65 5.67
CA VAL A 64 4.63 -14.60 6.64
C VAL A 64 5.65 -15.68 6.26
N GLY A 65 6.81 -15.25 5.76
CA GLY A 65 7.93 -16.14 5.49
C GLY A 65 8.35 -16.93 6.74
N ARG A 66 9.06 -18.04 6.54
CA ARG A 66 9.46 -18.98 7.61
C ARG A 66 10.17 -18.34 8.81
N ASN A 67 10.73 -17.14 8.64
CA ASN A 67 11.45 -16.41 9.68
C ASN A 67 10.62 -15.29 10.36
N GLY A 68 9.33 -15.16 10.04
CA GLY A 68 8.51 -14.05 10.50
C GLY A 68 8.77 -12.75 9.74
N THR A 69 9.25 -12.86 8.49
CA THR A 69 9.51 -11.75 7.58
C THR A 69 8.40 -11.66 6.55
N VAL A 70 8.00 -10.43 6.21
CA VAL A 70 7.07 -10.14 5.11
C VAL A 70 7.81 -9.21 4.16
N SER A 71 7.81 -9.51 2.86
CA SER A 71 8.43 -8.60 1.88
C SER A 71 7.58 -7.35 1.70
N LEU A 72 8.19 -6.26 1.24
CA LEU A 72 7.45 -5.03 0.95
C LEU A 72 6.44 -5.25 -0.19
N GLU A 73 6.76 -6.11 -1.16
CA GLU A 73 5.86 -6.47 -2.26
C GLU A 73 4.66 -7.28 -1.76
N ASP A 74 4.85 -8.18 -0.81
CA ASP A 74 3.74 -8.92 -0.20
C ASP A 74 2.83 -7.98 0.61
N LEU A 75 3.39 -7.02 1.35
CA LEU A 75 2.60 -5.99 2.04
C LEU A 75 1.79 -5.13 1.08
N GLU A 76 2.41 -4.69 -0.02
CA GLU A 76 1.74 -3.91 -1.06
C GLU A 76 0.61 -4.71 -1.70
N ALA A 77 0.88 -5.96 -2.12
CA ALA A 77 -0.13 -6.81 -2.75
C ALA A 77 -1.31 -7.11 -1.82
N LEU A 78 -1.05 -7.43 -0.54
CA LEU A 78 -2.09 -7.64 0.46
C LEU A 78 -2.90 -6.38 0.73
N GLY A 79 -2.22 -5.24 0.85
CA GLY A 79 -2.86 -3.95 1.05
C GLY A 79 -3.78 -3.57 -0.12
N THR A 80 -3.34 -3.77 -1.37
CA THR A 80 -4.17 -3.55 -2.56
C THR A 80 -5.37 -4.48 -2.58
N GLN A 81 -5.19 -5.77 -2.26
CA GLN A 81 -6.29 -6.73 -2.19
C GLN A 81 -7.34 -6.32 -1.14
N GLU A 82 -6.90 -5.87 0.04
CA GLU A 82 -7.79 -5.39 1.10
C GLU A 82 -8.51 -4.10 0.68
N LEU A 83 -7.83 -3.18 -0.04
CA LEU A 83 -8.45 -1.96 -0.55
C LEU A 83 -9.53 -2.26 -1.59
N ASP A 84 -9.28 -3.20 -2.51
CA ASP A 84 -10.28 -3.61 -3.50
C ASP A 84 -11.49 -4.28 -2.83
N SER A 85 -11.25 -5.12 -1.82
CA SER A 85 -12.32 -5.75 -1.04
C SER A 85 -13.14 -4.73 -0.25
N PHE A 86 -12.47 -3.71 0.31
CA PHE A 86 -13.13 -2.57 0.96
C PHE A 86 -13.98 -1.79 -0.04
N LYS A 87 -13.43 -1.46 -1.21
CA LYS A 87 -14.13 -0.71 -2.27
C LYS A 87 -15.42 -1.42 -2.67
N ASP A 88 -15.35 -2.73 -2.93
CA ASP A 88 -16.52 -3.53 -3.30
C ASP A 88 -17.59 -3.50 -2.21
N SER A 89 -17.18 -3.64 -0.94
CA SER A 89 -18.08 -3.60 0.22
C SER A 89 -18.71 -2.21 0.42
N LEU A 90 -17.91 -1.15 0.31
CA LEU A 90 -18.39 0.23 0.36
C LEU A 90 -19.40 0.48 -0.76
N PHE A 91 -19.08 0.10 -2.00
CA PHE A 91 -19.93 0.39 -3.16
C PHE A 91 -21.25 -0.38 -3.12
N ALA A 92 -21.26 -1.59 -2.54
CA ALA A 92 -22.49 -2.31 -2.23
C ALA A 92 -23.32 -1.52 -1.20
N LEU A 93 -22.71 -1.10 -0.09
CA LEU A 93 -23.38 -0.32 0.96
C LEU A 93 -23.93 1.02 0.45
N LEU A 94 -23.20 1.72 -0.42
CA LEU A 94 -23.67 2.97 -1.04
C LEU A 94 -24.92 2.72 -1.89
N LYS A 95 -24.91 1.69 -2.73
CA LYS A 95 -26.08 1.32 -3.56
C LYS A 95 -27.29 0.96 -2.71
N GLU A 96 -27.10 0.20 -1.63
CA GLU A 96 -28.18 -0.16 -0.69
C GLU A 96 -28.82 1.06 -0.03
N ASN A 97 -28.06 2.13 0.15
CA ASN A 97 -28.51 3.39 0.75
C ASN A 97 -28.88 4.46 -0.29
N GLY A 98 -28.98 4.10 -1.57
CA GLY A 98 -29.38 5.02 -2.65
C GLY A 98 -28.36 6.11 -2.96
N ILE A 99 -27.10 5.91 -2.58
CA ILE A 99 -25.96 6.77 -2.92
C ILE A 99 -25.38 6.31 -4.25
N ASP A 100 -25.04 7.26 -5.13
CA ASP A 100 -24.53 6.95 -6.46
C ASP A 100 -23.01 6.67 -6.40
N PRO A 101 -22.58 5.43 -6.65
CA PRO A 101 -21.16 5.06 -6.58
C PRO A 101 -20.40 5.38 -7.87
N THR A 102 -21.02 6.02 -8.87
CA THR A 102 -20.33 6.38 -10.13
C THR A 102 -19.41 7.59 -9.99
N GLN A 103 -19.57 8.37 -8.91
CA GLN A 103 -18.66 9.46 -8.61
C GLN A 103 -17.42 8.91 -7.92
N THR A 104 -16.25 9.42 -8.31
CA THR A 104 -15.00 9.14 -7.58
C THR A 104 -15.15 9.57 -6.13
N ILE A 105 -14.66 8.73 -5.20
CA ILE A 105 -14.62 9.01 -3.77
C ILE A 105 -13.17 9.02 -3.34
N GLU A 106 -12.70 10.14 -2.80
CA GLU A 106 -11.37 10.23 -2.20
C GLU A 106 -11.48 9.99 -0.71
N LEU A 107 -10.78 8.99 -0.17
CA LEU A 107 -10.80 8.66 1.24
C LEU A 107 -9.42 8.82 1.85
N THR A 108 -9.36 9.41 3.04
CA THR A 108 -8.14 9.48 3.85
C THR A 108 -8.46 9.26 5.32
N ILE A 109 -7.45 8.83 6.09
CA ILE A 109 -7.54 8.73 7.54
C ILE A 109 -7.20 10.11 8.12
N ALA A 110 -8.19 10.74 8.73
CA ALA A 110 -8.05 12.02 9.40
C ALA A 110 -7.22 11.89 10.69
N SER A 111 -6.79 13.02 11.24
CA SER A 111 -5.95 13.07 12.45
C SER A 111 -6.63 12.52 13.71
N ASP A 112 -7.96 12.43 13.73
CA ASP A 112 -8.73 11.78 14.80
C ASP A 112 -8.88 10.26 14.60
N GLY A 113 -8.25 9.71 13.55
CA GLY A 113 -8.31 8.30 13.18
C GLY A 113 -9.59 7.90 12.46
N ARG A 114 -10.49 8.82 12.13
CA ARG A 114 -11.70 8.54 11.35
C ARG A 114 -11.41 8.60 9.85
N ILE A 115 -12.25 7.92 9.08
CA ILE A 115 -12.22 8.02 7.62
C ILE A 115 -12.99 9.26 7.20
N SER A 116 -12.36 10.06 6.35
CA SER A 116 -12.93 11.29 5.80
C SER A 116 -12.91 11.28 4.28
N VAL A 117 -13.91 11.91 3.67
CA VAL A 117 -14.02 12.08 2.21
C VAL A 117 -13.34 13.40 1.82
N GLY A 118 -12.30 13.32 1.00
CA GLY A 118 -11.43 14.44 0.63
C GLY A 118 -11.98 15.34 -0.48
N ASN A 119 -12.66 14.75 -1.47
CA ASN A 119 -13.17 15.49 -2.63
C ASN A 119 -14.47 16.24 -2.34
N GLU A 120 -14.81 17.21 -3.20
CA GLU A 120 -16.11 17.90 -3.18
C GLU A 120 -17.25 16.97 -3.63
N ASN A 121 -17.51 15.92 -2.86
CA ASN A 121 -18.62 15.01 -3.07
C ASN A 121 -19.86 15.53 -2.32
N SER A 122 -20.95 15.80 -3.05
CA SER A 122 -22.20 16.28 -2.47
C SER A 122 -22.84 15.33 -1.44
N GLN A 123 -22.43 14.06 -1.45
CA GLN A 123 -22.89 12.99 -0.56
C GLN A 123 -21.84 12.64 0.52
N LYS A 124 -20.78 13.46 0.67
CA LYS A 124 -19.70 13.28 1.64
C LYS A 124 -20.18 12.88 3.03
N VAL A 125 -21.10 13.66 3.61
CA VAL A 125 -21.59 13.42 4.98
C VAL A 125 -22.24 12.04 5.09
N SER A 126 -23.08 11.67 4.12
CA SER A 126 -23.75 10.36 4.13
C SER A 126 -22.75 9.21 3.94
N ILE A 127 -21.72 9.37 3.12
CA ILE A 127 -20.67 8.36 2.94
C ILE A 127 -19.89 8.18 4.25
N GLU A 128 -19.47 9.27 4.89
CA GLU A 128 -18.75 9.23 6.16
C GLU A 128 -19.60 8.60 7.28
N GLU A 129 -20.89 8.93 7.36
CA GLU A 129 -21.82 8.32 8.33
C GLU A 129 -22.01 6.82 8.09
N LEU A 130 -22.09 6.39 6.83
CA LEU A 130 -22.18 4.97 6.49
C LEU A 130 -20.92 4.21 6.89
N ILE A 131 -19.74 4.77 6.63
CA ILE A 131 -18.48 4.14 7.03
C ILE A 131 -18.38 4.07 8.56
N GLN A 132 -18.65 5.17 9.27
CA GLN A 132 -18.58 5.22 10.73
C GLN A 132 -19.65 4.34 11.41
N GLY A 133 -20.78 4.09 10.74
CA GLY A 133 -21.80 3.15 11.18
C GLY A 133 -21.41 1.68 11.02
N ASN A 134 -20.31 1.38 10.34
CA ASN A 134 -19.84 0.03 10.02
C ASN A 134 -18.38 -0.16 10.45
N PRO A 135 -18.12 -0.50 11.74
CA PRO A 135 -16.76 -0.64 12.26
C PRO A 135 -15.88 -1.63 11.49
N GLU A 136 -16.46 -2.73 11.00
CA GLU A 136 -15.71 -3.72 10.20
C GLU A 136 -15.20 -3.11 8.88
N LEU A 137 -16.02 -2.27 8.24
CA LEU A 137 -15.66 -1.58 7.00
C LEU A 137 -14.59 -0.50 7.26
N GLU A 138 -14.73 0.21 8.38
CA GLU A 138 -13.72 1.18 8.83
C GLU A 138 -12.37 0.51 9.12
N ASP A 139 -12.37 -0.60 9.86
CA ASP A 139 -11.16 -1.34 10.20
C ASP A 139 -10.50 -1.96 8.96
N GLN A 140 -11.29 -2.43 7.99
CA GLN A 140 -10.78 -2.95 6.73
C GLN A 140 -10.02 -1.89 5.93
N PHE A 141 -10.57 -0.68 5.80
CA PHE A 141 -9.87 0.42 5.13
C PHE A 141 -8.58 0.80 5.86
N LYS A 142 -8.64 0.92 7.20
CA LYS A 142 -7.46 1.23 8.01
C LYS A 142 -6.38 0.16 7.86
N LYS A 143 -6.76 -1.12 7.80
CA LYS A 143 -5.84 -2.24 7.55
C LYS A 143 -5.16 -2.09 6.18
N ALA A 144 -5.94 -1.88 5.12
CA ALA A 144 -5.43 -1.68 3.77
C ALA A 144 -4.43 -0.51 3.70
N MET A 145 -4.86 0.66 4.18
CA MET A 145 -4.02 1.86 4.17
C MET A 145 -2.75 1.71 5.02
N SER A 146 -2.83 1.04 6.17
CA SER A 146 -1.66 0.80 7.02
C SER A 146 -0.61 -0.08 6.32
N MET A 147 -1.04 -1.13 5.61
CA MET A 147 -0.12 -2.00 4.85
C MET A 147 0.54 -1.25 3.71
N LEU A 148 -0.25 -0.45 2.97
CA LEU A 148 0.22 0.29 1.81
C LEU A 148 1.17 1.41 2.21
N THR A 149 0.85 2.16 3.25
CA THR A 149 1.76 3.18 3.82
C THR A 149 3.04 2.53 4.34
N LEU A 150 2.96 1.40 5.06
CA LEU A 150 4.14 0.71 5.56
C LEU A 150 5.03 0.20 4.41
N ALA A 151 4.44 -0.33 3.34
CA ALA A 151 5.19 -0.74 2.16
C ALA A 151 5.90 0.45 1.49
N ALA A 152 5.21 1.58 1.34
CA ALA A 152 5.77 2.80 0.76
C ALA A 152 6.90 3.40 1.61
N GLU A 153 6.70 3.52 2.94
CA GLU A 153 7.76 3.99 3.85
C GLU A 153 8.95 3.02 3.90
N GLY A 154 8.70 1.72 3.81
CA GLY A 154 9.74 0.70 3.72
C GLY A 154 10.64 0.91 2.50
N LYS A 155 10.05 1.20 1.33
CA LYS A 155 10.80 1.47 0.09
C LYS A 155 11.69 2.70 0.23
N GLU A 156 11.14 3.83 0.73
CA GLU A 156 11.94 5.05 0.95
C GLU A 156 13.05 4.82 2.00
N ALA A 157 12.79 3.98 3.01
CA ALA A 157 13.81 3.62 4.00
C ALA A 157 14.94 2.76 3.40
N THR A 158 14.64 1.82 2.49
CA THR A 158 15.67 1.07 1.76
C THR A 158 16.52 2.01 0.91
N GLU A 159 15.88 2.86 0.10
CA GLU A 159 16.58 3.82 -0.76
C GLU A 159 17.51 4.74 0.03
N PHE A 160 17.07 5.22 1.20
CA PHE A 160 17.91 5.98 2.12
C PHE A 160 19.09 5.16 2.63
N GLN A 161 18.87 3.93 3.10
CA GLN A 161 19.93 3.08 3.63
C GLN A 161 21.01 2.77 2.58
N GLU A 162 20.60 2.48 1.35
CA GLU A 162 21.52 2.27 0.22
C GLU A 162 22.33 3.53 -0.10
N ALA A 163 21.66 4.68 -0.22
CA ALA A 163 22.31 5.95 -0.46
C ALA A 163 23.29 6.31 0.67
N TYR A 164 22.92 6.03 1.93
CA TYR A 164 23.74 6.32 3.11
C TYR A 164 24.99 5.45 3.15
N LYS A 165 24.90 4.15 2.80
CA LYS A 165 26.06 3.25 2.66
C LYS A 165 27.08 3.80 1.65
N ALA A 166 26.61 4.43 0.57
CA ALA A 166 27.46 4.97 -0.49
C ALA A 166 28.02 6.37 -0.18
N ASN A 167 27.18 7.29 0.34
CA ASN A 167 27.53 8.67 0.65
C ASN A 167 26.65 9.22 1.79
N PRO A 168 27.12 9.14 3.05
CA PRO A 168 26.36 9.59 4.21
C PRO A 168 25.88 11.04 4.13
N ASP A 169 26.76 11.98 3.78
CA ASP A 169 26.43 13.41 3.72
C ASP A 169 25.42 13.71 2.60
N GLY A 170 25.58 13.06 1.45
CA GLY A 170 24.65 13.17 0.33
C GLY A 170 23.27 12.60 0.65
N ALA A 171 23.21 11.43 1.29
CA ALA A 171 21.97 10.79 1.69
C ALA A 171 21.21 11.62 2.73
N LEU A 172 21.90 12.15 3.75
CA LEU A 172 21.26 13.03 4.74
C LEU A 172 20.73 14.33 4.11
N SER A 173 21.46 14.89 3.14
CA SER A 173 21.01 16.07 2.41
C SER A 173 19.76 15.78 1.56
N HIS A 174 19.70 14.61 0.91
CA HIS A 174 18.60 14.24 0.03
C HIS A 174 17.36 13.74 0.77
N TYR A 175 17.54 12.86 1.76
CA TYR A 175 16.48 12.16 2.49
C TYR A 175 16.22 12.75 3.89
N GLY A 176 16.79 13.92 4.22
CA GLY A 176 16.58 14.56 5.52
C GLY A 176 15.10 14.78 5.88
N TYR A 177 14.23 14.90 4.87
CA TYR A 177 12.79 15.03 5.04
C TYR A 177 12.15 13.82 5.74
N LEU A 178 12.72 12.62 5.63
CA LEU A 178 12.21 11.39 6.25
C LEU A 178 12.15 11.50 7.79
N PHE A 179 12.94 12.39 8.39
CA PHE A 179 13.05 12.53 9.85
C PHE A 179 12.12 13.58 10.46
N GLY A 180 11.32 14.27 9.65
CA GLY A 180 10.37 15.28 10.13
C GLY A 180 9.01 15.24 9.41
N THR A 181 8.77 14.18 8.63
CA THR A 181 7.53 13.98 7.88
C THR A 181 7.15 12.52 7.89
N HIS A 182 5.86 12.22 7.71
CA HIS A 182 5.34 10.87 7.50
C HIS A 182 4.52 10.80 6.21
N LEU A 183 4.33 9.61 5.66
CA LEU A 183 3.41 9.44 4.52
C LEU A 183 1.96 9.42 5.00
N GLN A 184 1.14 10.28 4.40
CA GLN A 184 -0.32 10.19 4.45
C GLN A 184 -0.82 9.64 3.12
N GLY A 185 -1.57 8.54 3.17
CA GLY A 185 -2.21 7.96 2.00
C GLY A 185 -3.61 8.52 1.78
N THR A 186 -3.96 8.73 0.52
CA THR A 186 -5.31 9.01 0.05
C THR A 186 -5.68 7.95 -0.98
N ALA A 187 -6.81 7.28 -0.77
CA ALA A 187 -7.35 6.32 -1.72
C ALA A 187 -8.39 7.01 -2.61
N GLU A 188 -8.21 6.92 -3.92
CA GLU A 188 -9.20 7.33 -4.92
C GLU A 188 -9.95 6.09 -5.39
N LEU A 189 -11.27 6.06 -5.17
CA LEU A 189 -12.11 4.92 -5.47
C LEU A 189 -13.14 5.28 -6.53
N SER A 190 -13.23 4.44 -7.56
CA SER A 190 -14.26 4.49 -8.59
C SER A 190 -14.82 3.10 -8.83
N ASP A 191 -15.86 2.99 -9.66
CA ASP A 191 -16.48 1.71 -10.00
C ASP A 191 -15.55 0.78 -10.79
N GLN A 192 -14.59 1.35 -11.52
CA GLN A 192 -13.64 0.60 -12.37
C GLN A 192 -12.28 0.37 -11.71
N SER A 193 -11.85 1.23 -10.78
CA SER A 193 -10.50 1.18 -10.24
C SER A 193 -10.39 1.73 -8.82
N SER A 194 -9.37 1.25 -8.11
CA SER A 194 -8.83 1.86 -6.90
C SER A 194 -7.43 2.40 -7.23
N ALA A 195 -7.08 3.56 -6.67
CA ALA A 195 -5.74 4.12 -6.74
C ALA A 195 -5.35 4.70 -5.39
N ILE A 196 -4.05 4.78 -5.11
CA ILE A 196 -3.53 5.46 -3.93
C ILE A 196 -2.51 6.51 -4.34
N ALA A 197 -2.63 7.67 -3.73
CA ALA A 197 -1.60 8.69 -3.71
C ALA A 197 -1.02 8.80 -2.28
N PHE A 198 0.29 8.94 -2.17
CA PHE A 198 0.95 9.25 -0.92
C PHE A 198 1.51 10.66 -0.96
N GLN A 199 1.34 11.38 0.14
CA GLN A 199 1.94 12.70 0.34
C GLN A 199 2.70 12.73 1.67
N ARG A 200 3.87 13.34 1.67
CA ARG A 200 4.61 13.62 2.91
C ARG A 200 3.95 14.79 3.62
N VAL A 201 3.58 14.59 4.87
CA VAL A 201 3.03 15.62 5.76
C VAL A 201 3.95 15.80 6.96
N SER A 202 4.12 17.04 7.40
CA SER A 202 4.89 17.37 8.61
C SER A 202 4.13 16.99 9.87
N GLU A 203 4.87 16.63 10.91
CA GLU A 203 4.34 16.46 12.28
C GLU A 203 3.83 17.78 12.89
#